data_AF-A0A6G6X3D0-F1
#
_entry.id   AF-A0A6G6X3D0-F1
#
_cell.length_a   1.000
_cell.length_b   1.000
_cell.length_c   1.000
_cell.angle_alpha   90.00
_cell.angle_beta   90.00
_cell.angle_gamma   90.00
#
_symmetry.space_group_name_H-M   'P 1'
#
loop_
_entity.id
_entity.type
_entity.pdbx_description
1 polymer ?
#
loop_
_entity_poly.entity_id
_entity_poly.type
_entity_poly.pdbx_seq_one_letter_code
_entity_poly.pdbx_strand_id
1 'polypeptide(L)' 'MSPLLFLIPIALALGGLGLVAFLWTLRDGQYEDLDGAAERIFLDDDDPQRFHERQQDVSHDNEK' A
#
# COMPACT_ATOMS: atom_id res chain seq x y z
N MET A 1 47.88 -4.95 9.78
CA MET A 1 46.65 -4.16 10.01
C MET A 1 45.46 -5.07 9.80
N SER A 2 44.63 -5.28 10.83
CA SER A 2 43.54 -6.26 10.79
C SER A 2 42.35 -5.69 10.02
N PRO A 3 41.77 -6.41 9.04
CA PRO A 3 40.61 -5.96 8.27
C PRO A 3 39.39 -5.60 9.13
N LEU A 4 39.28 -6.19 10.31
CA LEU A 4 38.22 -5.94 11.30
C LEU A 4 38.08 -4.46 11.67
N LEU A 5 39.18 -3.69 11.66
CA LEU A 5 39.17 -2.25 11.95
C LEU A 5 38.30 -1.45 10.97
N PHE A 6 38.16 -1.92 9.73
CA PHE A 6 37.31 -1.29 8.71
C PHE A 6 35.94 -1.96 8.61
N LEU A 7 35.87 -3.29 8.77
CA LEU A 7 34.62 -4.04 8.62
C LEU A 7 33.62 -3.72 9.75
N ILE A 8 34.07 -3.53 10.99
CA ILE A 8 33.19 -3.21 12.12
C ILE A 8 32.43 -1.89 11.90
N PRO A 9 33.10 -0.74 11.63
CA PRO A 9 32.38 0.51 11.42
C PRO A 9 31.50 0.49 10.16
N ILE A 10 31.93 -0.19 9.08
CA ILE A 10 31.11 -0.35 7.88
C ILE A 10 29.83 -1.14 8.19
N ALA A 11 29.94 -2.25 8.92
CA ALA A 11 28.78 -3.07 9.30
C ALA A 11 27.81 -2.29 10.21
N LEU A 12 28.33 -1.52 11.18
CA LEU A 12 27.51 -0.66 12.03
C LEU A 12 26.82 0.45 11.24
N ALA A 13 27.51 1.07 10.27
CA ALA A 13 26.93 2.08 9.40
C ALA A 13 25.82 1.51 8.53
N LEU A 14 26.03 0.34 7.91
CA LEU A 14 25.02 -0.34 7.10
C LEU A 14 23.81 -0.79 7.93
N GLY A 15 24.06 -1.35 9.11
CA GLY A 15 22.99 -1.73 10.05
C GLY A 15 22.20 -0.52 10.53
N GLY A 16 22.88 0.57 10.89
CA GLY A 16 22.25 1.83 11.29
C GLY A 16 21.44 2.49 10.18
N LEU A 17 21.97 2.50 8.94
CA LEU A 17 21.25 3.01 7.77
C LEU A 17 19.98 2.21 7.52
N GLY A 18 20.07 0.87 7.56
CA GLY A 18 18.91 -0.01 7.41
C GLY A 18 17.87 0.21 8.51
N LEU A 19 18.31 0.36 9.76
CA LEU A 19 17.41 0.62 10.88
C LEU A 19 16.69 1.97 10.73
N VAL A 20 17.41 3.04 10.34
CA VAL A 20 16.81 4.36 10.09
C VAL A 20 15.80 4.29 8.94
N ALA A 21 16.15 3.63 7.84
CA ALA A 21 15.25 3.46 6.71
C ALA A 21 13.98 2.69 7.12
N PHE A 22 14.11 1.61 7.89
CA PHE A 22 12.99 0.83 8.42
C PHE A 22 12.08 1.65 9.35
N LEU A 23 12.66 2.42 10.28
CA LEU A 23 11.87 3.27 11.17
C LEU A 23 11.17 4.40 10.40
N TRP A 24 11.80 4.91 9.33
CA TRP A 24 11.18 5.89 8.43
C TRP A 24 9.96 5.31 7.71
N THR A 25 10.03 4.06 7.20
CA THR A 25 8.89 3.42 6.53
C THR A 25 7.71 3.18 7.46
N LEU A 26 7.96 2.85 8.73
CA LEU A 26 6.90 2.71 9.74
C LEU A 26 6.22 4.06 10.06
N ARG A 27 6.97 5.16 10.00
CA ARG A 27 6.43 6.51 10.28
C ARG A 27 5.62 7.08 9.12
N ASP A 28 5.90 6.68 7.88
CA ASP A 28 5.34 7.29 6.67
C ASP A 28 3.86 6.94 6.40
N GLY A 29 3.19 6.21 7.30
CA GLY A 29 1.74 5.93 7.18
C GLY A 29 1.37 5.01 6.01
N GLN A 30 2.35 4.46 5.29
CA GLN A 30 2.16 3.55 4.14
C GLN A 30 1.38 2.26 4.46
N TYR A 31 1.10 1.99 5.74
CA TYR A 31 0.29 0.87 6.18
C TYR A 31 -1.21 1.21 6.26
N GLU A 32 -1.60 2.49 6.35
CA GLU A 32 -3.02 2.88 6.40
C GLU A 32 -3.76 2.61 5.07
N ASP A 33 -3.06 2.65 3.93
CA ASP A 33 -3.65 2.29 2.63
C ASP A 33 -3.80 0.76 2.45
N LEU A 34 -2.93 -0.04 3.08
CA LEU A 34 -3.04 -1.50 3.08
C LEU A 34 -4.26 -1.98 3.90
N ASP A 35 -4.53 -1.34 5.03
CA ASP A 35 -5.73 -1.62 5.83
C ASP A 35 -7.02 -1.32 5.04
N GLY A 36 -7.05 -0.21 4.28
CA GLY A 36 -8.17 0.11 3.38
C GLY A 36 -8.31 -0.84 2.19
N ALA A 37 -7.21 -1.39 1.67
CA ALA A 37 -7.23 -2.37 0.58
C ALA A 37 -7.72 -3.75 1.03
N ALA A 38 -7.39 -4.16 2.26
CA ALA A 38 -7.86 -5.41 2.84
C ALA A 38 -9.38 -5.40 3.10
N GLU A 39 -9.93 -4.27 3.55
CA GLU A 39 -11.37 -4.08 3.76
C GLU A 39 -12.16 -4.26 2.45
N ARG A 40 -11.66 -3.67 1.35
CA ARG A 40 -12.29 -3.80 0.02
C ARG A 40 -12.31 -5.24 -0.48
N ILE A 41 -11.26 -6.03 -0.23
CA ILE A 41 -11.18 -7.42 -0.71
C ILE A 41 -12.20 -8.34 -0.03
N PHE A 42 -12.62 -8.03 1.20
CA PHE A 42 -13.62 -8.79 1.94
C PHE A 42 -15.05 -8.34 1.63
N LEU A 43 -15.26 -7.04 1.33
CA LEU A 43 -16.57 -6.47 1.07
C LEU A 43 -16.98 -6.48 -0.42
N ASP A 44 -16.04 -6.42 -1.35
CA ASP A 44 -16.33 -6.35 -2.81
C ASP A 44 -16.90 -7.67 -3.37
N ASP A 45 -16.74 -8.80 -2.67
CA ASP A 45 -17.37 -10.07 -3.07
C ASP A 45 -18.89 -10.07 -2.82
N ASP A 46 -19.42 -9.14 -2.01
CA ASP A 46 -20.81 -9.09 -1.57
C ASP A 46 -21.66 -7.95 -2.18
N ASP A 47 -21.13 -7.13 -3.10
CA ASP A 47 -21.89 -6.02 -3.73
C ASP A 47 -22.31 -6.27 -5.20
N PRO A 48 -23.44 -6.97 -5.44
CA PRO A 48 -24.01 -7.13 -6.78
C PRO A 48 -24.69 -5.86 -7.33
N GLN A 49 -24.72 -4.72 -6.60
CA GLN A 49 -25.61 -3.59 -6.96
C GLN A 49 -25.05 -2.62 -8.00
N ARG A 50 -23.75 -2.67 -8.32
CA ARG A 50 -23.10 -1.76 -9.29
C ARG A 50 -23.49 -1.98 -10.76
N PHE A 51 -24.19 -3.06 -11.09
CA PHE A 51 -24.53 -3.40 -12.48
C PHE A 51 -25.87 -2.82 -12.96
N HIS A 52 -26.68 -2.19 -12.09
CA HIS A 52 -28.06 -1.80 -12.45
C HIS A 52 -28.24 -0.33 -12.86
N GLU A 53 -27.33 0.60 -12.52
CA GLU A 53 -27.51 2.03 -12.85
C GLU A 53 -27.08 2.43 -14.27
N ARG A 54 -26.18 1.68 -14.93
CA ARG A 54 -25.72 2.04 -16.30
C ARG A 54 -26.69 1.67 -17.43
N GLN A 55 -27.76 0.94 -17.15
CA GLN A 55 -28.71 0.51 -18.18
C GLN A 55 -29.97 1.39 -18.23
N GLN A 56 -30.26 2.15 -17.17
CA GLN A 56 -31.43 3.05 -17.14
C GLN A 56 -31.18 4.39 -17.85
N ASP A 57 -29.96 4.91 -17.85
CA ASP A 57 -29.65 6.21 -18.47
C ASP A 57 -29.71 6.16 -20.00
N VAL A 58 -29.32 5.02 -20.60
CA VAL A 58 -29.37 4.83 -22.07
C VAL A 58 -30.80 4.65 -22.58
N SER A 59 -31.74 4.27 -21.72
CA SER A 59 -33.13 4.01 -22.10
C SER A 59 -34.00 5.27 -22.14
N HIS A 60 -33.58 6.34 -21.44
CA HIS A 60 -34.35 7.59 -21.35
C HIS A 60 -34.03 8.62 -22.44
N ASP A 61 -32.92 8.45 -23.17
CA ASP A 61 -32.51 9.39 -24.22
C ASP A 61 -33.10 9.06 -25.61
N ASN A 62 -33.76 7.90 -25.74
CA ASN A 62 -34.37 7.43 -27.00
C ASN A 62 -35.88 7.77 -27.13
N GLU A 63 -36.45 8.55 -26.21
CA GLU A 63 -37.88 8.93 -26.19
C GLU A 63 -38.10 10.45 -26.35
N LYS A 64 -37.32 11.11 -27.22
CA LYS A 64 -37.64 12.47 -27.72
C LYS A 64 -37.39 12.64 -29.21
#